data_AF-A0A401Z419-F1
#
_entry.id   AF-A0A401Z419-F1
#
_cell.length_a   1.000
_cell.length_b   1.000
_cell.length_c   1.000
_cell.angle_alpha   90.00
_cell.angle_beta   90.00
_cell.angle_gamma   90.00
#
_symmetry.space_group_name_H-M   'P 1'
#
loop_
_entity.id
_entity.type
_entity.pdbx_description
1 polymer ?
#
loop_
_entity_poly.entity_id
_entity_poly.type
_entity_poly.pdbx_seq_one_letter_code
_entity_poly.pdbx_strand_id
1 'polypeptide(L)'
;MTAFFRRSLDDDALDAMLEAADAELLAHARAVTDPFDTIRILHAGLGQRRRTDSPSPPSVVTREAFERRRRAVKLRYLAKASEGLVAGVFNEVSLDRLAPVLASCGSNLGRLRTRYVNEHVPTDKRWMNECQWAVQFIILQRQRLNETNLASVLTSLGACEERLRRVAQGAMAAAIAHERGLFEMTMDVSGEDLSHMTFEGPWLLENVVWTDATRWSPRAYDMVVMRSRRIAAGVYQVLGESPHDRDHLCV
;
A
#
# COMPACT_ATOMS: atom_id res chain seq x y z
N MET A 1 44.03 -4.51 -11.14
CA MET A 1 43.70 -5.94 -11.29
C MET A 1 43.45 -6.54 -9.92
N THR A 2 42.24 -6.37 -9.39
CA THR A 2 41.81 -6.92 -8.11
C THR A 2 41.24 -8.32 -8.35
N ALA A 3 41.96 -9.35 -7.91
CA ALA A 3 41.52 -10.73 -7.98
C ALA A 3 40.35 -10.94 -7.00
N PHE A 4 39.15 -11.16 -7.53
CA PHE A 4 37.98 -11.57 -6.75
C PHE A 4 38.19 -13.02 -6.29
N PHE A 5 38.59 -13.20 -5.03
CA PHE A 5 38.56 -14.51 -4.38
C PHE A 5 37.10 -14.92 -4.16
N ARG A 6 36.53 -15.70 -5.09
CA ARG A 6 35.37 -16.55 -4.81
C ARG A 6 35.85 -17.66 -3.87
N ARG A 7 35.73 -17.42 -2.56
CA ARG A 7 35.77 -18.51 -1.58
C ARG A 7 34.46 -19.30 -1.78
N SER A 8 34.55 -20.48 -2.39
CA SER A 8 33.44 -21.44 -2.34
C SER A 8 33.25 -21.80 -0.86
N LEU A 9 32.08 -21.50 -0.31
CA LEU A 9 31.69 -22.12 0.94
C LEU A 9 31.59 -23.62 0.69
N ASP A 10 32.16 -24.40 1.61
CA ASP A 10 31.94 -25.83 1.66
C ASP A 10 30.46 -26.10 1.96
N ASP A 11 29.92 -27.20 1.45
CA ASP A 11 28.49 -27.49 1.56
C ASP A 11 28.04 -27.56 3.04
N ASP A 12 28.89 -28.13 3.91
CA ASP A 12 28.65 -28.17 5.37
C ASP A 12 28.54 -26.76 6.00
N ALA A 13 29.30 -25.78 5.48
CA ALA A 13 29.25 -24.41 5.97
C ALA A 13 27.99 -23.67 5.46
N LEU A 14 27.51 -24.03 4.27
CA LEU A 14 26.25 -23.53 3.74
C LEU A 14 25.06 -24.08 4.54
N ASP A 15 25.06 -25.37 4.84
CA ASP A 15 24.00 -26.02 5.63
C ASP A 15 23.93 -25.44 7.05
N ALA A 16 25.06 -25.26 7.71
CA ALA A 16 25.11 -24.62 9.04
C ALA A 16 24.59 -23.16 9.02
N MET A 17 24.86 -22.42 7.94
CA MET A 17 24.32 -21.07 7.77
C MET A 17 22.80 -21.07 7.55
N LEU A 18 22.28 -22.02 6.76
CA LEU A 18 20.85 -22.15 6.50
C LEU A 18 20.09 -22.57 7.77
N GLU A 19 20.62 -23.51 8.56
CA GLU A 19 20.01 -23.96 9.81
C GLU A 19 19.97 -22.83 10.86
N ALA A 20 21.04 -22.03 10.95
CA ALA A 20 21.08 -20.86 11.82
C ALA A 20 20.05 -19.78 11.40
N ALA A 21 19.92 -19.54 10.09
CA ALA A 21 18.95 -18.59 9.55
C ALA A 21 17.49 -19.05 9.79
N ASP A 22 17.20 -20.33 9.61
CA ASP A 22 15.86 -20.89 9.88
C ASP A 22 15.47 -20.77 11.36
N ALA A 23 16.42 -21.07 12.26
CA ALA A 23 16.20 -20.92 13.70
C ALA A 23 15.91 -19.46 14.10
N GLU A 24 16.62 -18.49 13.52
CA GLU A 24 16.40 -17.06 13.77
C GLU A 24 15.04 -16.60 13.22
N LEU A 25 14.67 -17.06 12.03
CA LEU A 25 13.40 -16.71 11.40
C LEU A 25 12.20 -17.29 12.16
N LEU A 26 12.31 -18.54 12.64
CA LEU A 26 11.31 -19.16 13.52
C LEU A 26 11.20 -18.44 14.87
N ALA A 27 12.32 -18.03 15.47
CA ALA A 27 12.31 -17.25 16.71
C ALA A 27 11.64 -15.89 16.50
N HIS A 28 11.92 -15.20 15.40
CA HIS A 28 11.29 -13.94 15.04
C HIS A 28 9.78 -14.11 14.81
N ALA A 29 9.37 -15.13 14.04
CA ALA A 29 7.97 -15.41 13.78
C ALA A 29 7.19 -15.69 15.07
N ARG A 30 7.77 -16.44 16.01
CA ARG A 30 7.18 -16.71 17.34
C ARG A 30 7.11 -15.46 18.22
N ALA A 31 8.12 -14.58 18.14
CA ALA A 31 8.14 -13.35 18.93
C ALA A 31 7.14 -12.30 18.44
N VAL A 32 6.85 -12.27 17.13
CA VAL A 32 5.98 -11.26 16.50
C VAL A 32 4.53 -11.74 16.35
N THR A 33 4.31 -13.06 16.31
CA THR A 33 2.96 -13.63 16.16
C THR A 33 2.42 -14.02 17.53
N ASP A 34 1.49 -13.24 18.09
CA ASP A 34 0.73 -13.67 19.26
C ASP A 34 -0.28 -14.76 18.82
N PRO A 35 -0.12 -16.02 19.29
CA PRO A 35 -1.04 -17.09 18.94
C PRO A 35 -2.48 -16.79 19.38
N PHE A 36 -2.68 -15.99 20.44
CA PHE A 36 -4.02 -15.60 20.87
C PHE A 36 -4.67 -14.59 19.94
N ASP A 37 -3.90 -13.68 19.32
CA ASP A 37 -4.45 -12.76 18.32
C ASP A 37 -4.88 -13.49 17.05
N THR A 38 -4.14 -14.52 16.63
CA THR A 38 -4.52 -15.35 15.47
C THR A 38 -5.83 -16.10 15.73
N ILE A 39 -5.98 -16.69 16.92
CA ILE A 39 -7.22 -17.38 17.33
C ILE A 39 -8.38 -16.36 17.45
N ARG A 40 -8.13 -15.16 17.98
CA ARG A 40 -9.14 -14.11 18.11
C ARG A 40 -9.63 -13.61 16.76
N ILE A 41 -8.75 -13.47 15.76
CA ILE A 41 -9.12 -13.12 14.38
C ILE A 41 -9.98 -14.22 13.75
N LEU A 42 -9.61 -15.50 13.92
CA LEU A 42 -10.40 -16.62 13.41
C LEU A 42 -11.77 -16.72 14.09
N HIS A 43 -11.85 -16.49 15.40
CA HIS A 43 -13.12 -16.52 16.14
C HIS A 43 -14.02 -15.34 15.77
N ALA A 44 -13.45 -14.15 15.53
CA ALA A 44 -14.19 -12.99 15.03
C ALA A 44 -14.78 -13.27 13.63
N GLY A 45 -14.01 -13.91 12.73
CA GLY A 45 -14.48 -14.28 11.39
C GLY A 45 -15.54 -15.40 11.38
N LEU A 46 -15.49 -16.33 12.34
CA LEU A 46 -16.46 -17.43 12.45
C LEU A 46 -17.79 -17.00 13.08
N GLY A 47 -17.79 -16.00 13.97
CA GLY A 47 -19.01 -15.46 14.59
C GLY A 47 -19.94 -14.73 13.62
N GLN A 48 -19.44 -14.26 12.47
CA GLN A 48 -20.22 -13.49 11.49
C GLN A 48 -20.93 -14.34 10.41
N ARG A 49 -20.67 -15.66 10.33
CA ARG A 49 -21.28 -16.51 9.28
C ARG A 49 -22.59 -17.21 9.68
N ARG A 50 -23.11 -17.03 10.90
CA ARG A 50 -24.38 -17.66 11.34
C ARG A 50 -25.35 -16.64 11.95
N ARG A 51 -25.96 -15.80 11.09
CA ARG A 51 -27.34 -15.27 11.20
C ARG A 51 -27.51 -14.07 10.26
N THR A 52 -28.07 -14.30 9.09
CA THR A 52 -28.70 -13.24 8.25
C THR A 52 -29.77 -13.87 7.37
N ASP A 53 -30.84 -14.38 7.99
CA ASP A 53 -32.14 -14.59 7.31
C ASP A 53 -33.11 -13.43 7.62
N SER A 54 -32.57 -12.29 8.04
CA SER A 54 -33.32 -11.02 8.06
C SER A 54 -32.58 -10.05 7.14
N PRO A 55 -33.23 -9.52 6.09
CA PRO A 55 -32.63 -8.49 5.27
C PRO A 55 -32.42 -7.27 6.17
N SER A 56 -31.19 -7.07 6.63
CA SER A 56 -30.80 -5.78 7.17
C SER A 56 -31.16 -4.73 6.11
N PRO A 57 -31.82 -3.63 6.48
CA PRO A 57 -32.03 -2.53 5.55
C PRO A 57 -30.68 -2.16 4.94
N PRO A 58 -30.60 -1.85 3.63
CA PRO A 58 -29.35 -1.51 2.99
C PRO A 58 -28.70 -0.42 3.83
N SER A 59 -27.55 -0.76 4.43
CA SER A 59 -26.78 0.21 5.19
C SER A 59 -26.51 1.35 4.23
N VAL A 60 -27.09 2.52 4.49
CA VAL A 60 -26.85 3.73 3.70
C VAL A 60 -25.35 3.93 3.71
N VAL A 61 -24.70 3.55 2.61
CA VAL A 61 -23.26 3.64 2.49
C VAL A 61 -22.99 5.10 2.17
N THR A 62 -22.68 5.83 3.24
CA THR A 62 -22.55 7.29 3.20
C THR A 62 -21.41 7.73 2.28
N ARG A 63 -21.45 8.99 1.87
CA ARG A 63 -20.31 9.74 1.27
C ARG A 63 -18.96 9.40 1.92
N GLU A 64 -18.96 9.10 3.22
CA GLU A 64 -17.76 8.70 3.97
C GLU A 64 -17.11 7.41 3.45
N ALA A 65 -17.89 6.37 3.12
CA ALA A 65 -17.34 5.12 2.61
C ALA A 65 -16.75 5.29 1.21
N PHE A 66 -17.37 6.14 0.37
CA PHE A 66 -16.79 6.53 -0.91
C PHE A 66 -15.45 7.25 -0.72
N GLU A 67 -15.41 8.21 0.21
CA GLU A 67 -14.17 8.91 0.55
C GLU A 67 -13.10 7.99 1.16
N ARG A 68 -13.48 6.94 1.91
CA ARG A 68 -12.53 5.92 2.39
C ARG A 68 -11.94 5.13 1.22
N ARG A 69 -12.76 4.71 0.25
CA ARG A 69 -12.30 3.99 -0.95
C ARG A 69 -11.38 4.83 -1.83
N ARG A 70 -11.76 6.08 -2.07
CA ARG A 70 -10.91 7.05 -2.80
C ARG A 70 -9.56 7.23 -2.10
N ARG A 71 -9.55 7.35 -0.77
CA ARG A 71 -8.32 7.48 0.03
C ARG A 71 -7.44 6.23 -0.07
N ALA A 72 -8.01 5.03 0.02
CA ALA A 72 -7.26 3.77 -0.10
C ALA A 72 -6.53 3.65 -1.45
N VAL A 73 -7.21 4.00 -2.56
CA VAL A 73 -6.61 4.00 -3.90
C VAL A 73 -5.45 5.00 -3.99
N LYS A 74 -5.64 6.22 -3.45
CA LYS A 74 -4.58 7.24 -3.42
C LYS A 74 -3.35 6.76 -2.64
N LEU A 75 -3.54 6.06 -1.52
CA LEU A 75 -2.44 5.46 -0.76
C LEU A 75 -1.67 4.41 -1.57
N ARG A 76 -2.37 3.52 -2.30
CA ARG A 76 -1.71 2.54 -3.16
C ARG A 76 -0.86 3.20 -4.24
N TYR A 77 -1.38 4.24 -4.89
CA TYR A 77 -0.62 4.99 -5.89
C TYR A 77 0.65 5.61 -5.28
N LEU A 78 0.53 6.21 -4.09
CA LEU A 78 1.66 6.80 -3.38
C LEU A 78 2.68 5.75 -2.93
N ALA A 79 2.24 4.59 -2.45
CA ALA A 79 3.12 3.48 -2.10
C ALA A 79 3.91 2.99 -3.32
N LYS A 80 3.23 2.80 -4.46
CA LYS A 80 3.88 2.40 -5.73
C LYS A 80 4.89 3.45 -6.23
N ALA A 81 4.54 4.74 -6.14
CA ALA A 81 5.46 5.82 -6.48
C ALA A 81 6.70 5.84 -5.58
N SER A 82 6.55 5.50 -4.29
CA SER A 82 7.68 5.42 -3.36
C SER A 82 8.61 4.23 -3.66
N GLU A 83 8.06 3.11 -4.13
CA GLU A 83 8.86 1.95 -4.56
C GLU A 83 9.75 2.31 -5.76
N GLY A 84 9.20 3.02 -6.75
CA GLY A 84 9.97 3.51 -7.91
C GLY A 84 11.07 4.50 -7.51
N LEU A 85 10.82 5.36 -6.52
CA LEU A 85 11.83 6.27 -5.98
C LEU A 85 12.96 5.52 -5.29
N VAL A 86 12.65 4.55 -4.43
CA VAL A 86 13.67 3.72 -3.76
C VAL A 86 14.48 2.97 -4.82
N ALA A 87 13.83 2.29 -5.77
CA ALA A 87 14.53 1.58 -6.84
C ALA A 87 15.45 2.51 -7.68
N GLY A 88 15.03 3.74 -7.94
CA GLY A 88 15.84 4.73 -8.66
C GLY A 88 17.07 5.20 -7.89
N VAL A 89 16.95 5.37 -6.56
CA VAL A 89 18.04 5.87 -5.71
C VAL A 89 19.23 4.92 -5.66
N PHE A 90 18.97 3.62 -5.59
CA PHE A 90 20.01 2.62 -5.35
C PHE A 90 20.64 2.08 -6.65
N ASN A 91 20.02 2.35 -7.80
CA ASN A 91 20.60 2.02 -9.10
C ASN A 91 21.61 3.08 -9.61
N GLU A 92 21.63 4.30 -9.06
CA GLU A 92 22.64 5.31 -9.41
C GLU A 92 23.86 5.27 -8.47
N VAL A 93 24.99 4.78 -8.99
CA VAL A 93 26.24 4.54 -8.22
C VAL A 93 27.13 5.80 -8.09
N SER A 94 26.78 6.91 -8.75
CA SER A 94 27.62 8.12 -8.73
C SER A 94 27.34 9.00 -7.51
N LEU A 95 28.36 9.26 -6.69
CA LEU A 95 28.32 10.16 -5.52
C LEU A 95 27.80 11.56 -5.86
N ASP A 96 28.15 12.10 -7.02
CA ASP A 96 27.71 13.42 -7.47
C ASP A 96 26.21 13.46 -7.79
N ARG A 97 25.60 12.29 -8.06
CA ARG A 97 24.17 12.13 -8.33
C ARG A 97 23.38 11.69 -7.10
N LEU A 98 24.02 11.07 -6.12
CA LEU A 98 23.38 10.65 -4.87
C LEU A 98 22.82 11.83 -4.07
N ALA A 99 23.50 12.97 -4.03
CA ALA A 99 23.03 14.14 -3.29
C ALA A 99 21.67 14.71 -3.77
N PRO A 100 21.45 15.00 -5.07
CA PRO A 100 20.14 15.46 -5.56
C PRO A 100 19.05 14.37 -5.43
N VAL A 101 19.41 13.10 -5.60
CA VAL A 101 18.50 11.96 -5.42
C VAL A 101 18.01 11.86 -3.97
N LEU A 102 18.92 11.94 -2.99
CA LEU A 102 18.58 11.95 -1.56
C LEU A 102 17.72 13.16 -1.18
N ALA A 103 17.98 14.33 -1.75
CA ALA A 103 17.16 15.53 -1.54
C ALA A 103 15.74 15.38 -2.13
N SER A 104 15.63 14.77 -3.31
CA SER A 104 14.34 14.44 -3.95
C SER A 104 13.55 13.43 -3.12
N CYS A 105 14.19 12.38 -2.64
CA CYS A 105 13.57 11.39 -1.75
C CYS A 105 13.10 12.01 -0.43
N GLY A 106 13.93 12.84 0.22
CA GLY A 106 13.53 13.57 1.42
C GLY A 106 12.30 14.46 1.18
N SER A 107 12.28 15.16 0.04
CA SER A 107 11.15 16.02 -0.35
C SER A 107 9.88 15.23 -0.64
N ASN A 108 9.98 14.10 -1.33
CA ASN A 108 8.84 13.25 -1.65
C ASN A 108 8.29 12.55 -0.41
N LEU A 109 9.15 12.03 0.47
CA LEU A 109 8.75 11.48 1.78
C LEU A 109 8.10 12.57 2.66
N GLY A 110 8.63 13.80 2.63
CA GLY A 110 8.03 14.95 3.31
C GLY A 110 6.63 15.28 2.79
N ARG A 111 6.44 15.35 1.47
CA ARG A 111 5.12 15.58 0.85
C ARG A 111 4.14 14.46 1.13
N LEU A 112 4.61 13.21 1.09
CA LEU A 112 3.84 12.03 1.46
C LEU A 112 3.37 12.13 2.91
N ARG A 113 4.26 12.48 3.83
CA ARG A 113 3.92 12.72 5.23
C ARG A 113 2.87 13.82 5.36
N THR A 114 3.08 15.00 4.76
CA THR A 114 2.12 16.12 4.89
C THR A 114 0.74 15.75 4.35
N ARG A 115 0.65 15.07 3.20
CA ARG A 115 -0.63 14.60 2.68
C ARG A 115 -1.26 13.51 3.54
N TYR A 116 -0.48 12.55 4.01
CA TYR A 116 -0.97 11.48 4.88
C TYR A 116 -1.50 12.04 6.21
N VAL A 117 -0.72 12.90 6.88
CA VAL A 117 -1.10 13.56 8.15
C VAL A 117 -2.36 14.42 8.01
N ASN A 118 -2.48 15.16 6.90
CA ASN A 118 -3.60 16.08 6.73
C ASN A 118 -4.88 15.39 6.24
N GLU A 119 -4.78 14.22 5.58
CA GLU A 119 -5.93 13.56 4.94
C GLU A 119 -6.39 12.28 5.65
N HIS A 120 -5.62 11.73 6.62
CA HIS A 120 -5.89 10.42 7.25
C HIS A 120 -6.04 10.45 8.79
N VAL A 121 -6.70 9.39 9.26
CA VAL A 121 -6.91 9.01 10.66
C VAL A 121 -5.56 8.64 11.33
N PRO A 122 -5.35 8.92 12.63
CA PRO A 122 -4.04 8.88 13.31
C PRO A 122 -3.43 7.49 13.56
N THR A 123 -3.96 6.43 12.95
CA THR A 123 -3.81 5.07 13.50
C THR A 123 -2.48 4.40 13.20
N ASP A 124 -1.73 4.82 12.17
CA ASP A 124 -0.43 4.19 11.88
C ASP A 124 0.75 5.13 12.10
N LYS A 125 0.94 5.51 13.37
CA LYS A 125 2.12 6.28 13.83
C LYS A 125 3.44 5.58 13.47
N ARG A 126 3.44 4.27 13.27
CA ARG A 126 4.63 3.49 12.93
C ARG A 126 5.18 3.90 11.57
N TRP A 127 4.34 3.97 10.55
CA TRP A 127 4.78 4.36 9.20
C TRP A 127 5.36 5.78 9.16
N MET A 128 4.73 6.73 9.85
CA MET A 128 5.27 8.09 9.96
C MET A 128 6.64 8.13 10.65
N ASN A 129 6.80 7.38 11.74
CA ASN A 129 8.07 7.32 12.47
C ASN A 129 9.18 6.71 11.60
N GLU A 130 8.86 5.71 10.77
CA GLU A 130 9.80 5.10 9.84
C GLU A 130 10.19 6.04 8.70
N CYS A 131 9.25 6.77 8.10
CA CYS A 131 9.56 7.79 7.09
C CYS A 131 10.40 8.93 7.69
N GLN A 132 10.06 9.39 8.89
CA GLN A 132 10.81 10.44 9.58
C GLN A 132 12.23 9.97 9.95
N TRP A 133 12.37 8.73 10.42
CA TRP A 133 13.66 8.11 10.67
C TRP A 133 14.52 8.05 9.40
N ALA A 134 13.94 7.62 8.27
CA ALA A 134 14.67 7.52 7.01
C ALA A 134 15.16 8.88 6.51
N VAL A 135 14.32 9.93 6.60
CA VAL A 135 14.72 11.31 6.26
C VAL A 135 15.88 11.77 7.13
N GLN A 136 15.81 11.58 8.45
CA GLN A 136 16.87 11.96 9.38
C GLN A 136 18.16 11.16 9.13
N PHE A 137 18.03 9.86 8.84
CA PHE A 137 19.16 9.01 8.51
C PHE A 137 19.87 9.48 7.25
N ILE A 138 19.13 9.79 6.18
CA ILE A 138 19.69 10.32 4.94
C ILE A 138 20.45 11.63 5.17
N ILE A 139 19.88 12.55 5.96
CA ILE A 139 20.53 13.83 6.31
C ILE A 139 21.85 13.56 7.07
N LEU A 140 21.84 12.65 8.05
CA LEU A 140 23.03 12.29 8.82
C LEU A 140 24.10 11.61 7.95
N GLN A 141 23.72 10.72 7.03
CA GLN A 141 24.69 10.10 6.11
C GLN A 141 25.30 11.13 5.15
N ARG A 142 24.51 12.10 4.68
CA ARG A 142 25.03 13.21 3.86
C ARG A 142 26.08 14.03 4.62
N GLN A 143 25.88 14.29 5.91
CA GLN A 143 26.87 14.99 6.72
C GLN A 143 28.13 14.14 6.91
N ARG A 144 27.97 12.83 7.19
CA ARG A 144 29.10 11.89 7.35
C ARG A 144 29.92 11.65 6.08
N LEU A 145 29.32 11.77 4.90
CA LEU A 145 30.03 11.67 3.63
C LEU A 145 31.16 12.70 3.50
N ASN A 146 31.06 13.84 4.19
CA ASN A 146 32.11 14.85 4.22
C ASN A 146 33.28 14.50 5.16
N GLU A 147 33.09 13.53 6.07
CA GLU A 147 33.97 13.29 7.22
C GLU A 147 34.53 11.85 7.30
N THR A 148 33.95 10.88 6.59
CA THR A 148 34.16 9.44 6.87
C THR A 148 34.53 8.60 5.64
N ASN A 149 35.08 7.40 5.88
CA ASN A 149 35.36 6.38 4.86
C ASN A 149 34.07 5.93 4.15
N LEU A 150 34.05 6.08 2.83
CA LEU A 150 32.96 5.73 1.91
C LEU A 150 32.36 4.34 2.18
N ALA A 151 33.18 3.36 2.53
CA ALA A 151 32.72 1.99 2.80
C ALA A 151 31.70 1.91 3.94
N SER A 152 31.88 2.69 5.01
CA SER A 152 30.96 2.70 6.16
C SER A 152 29.62 3.35 5.81
N VAL A 153 29.66 4.40 4.98
CA VAL A 153 28.45 5.06 4.48
C VAL A 153 27.66 4.12 3.58
N LEU A 154 28.32 3.41 2.66
CA LEU A 154 27.65 2.47 1.76
C LEU A 154 26.97 1.34 2.53
N THR A 155 27.61 0.74 3.53
CA THR A 155 26.98 -0.28 4.39
C THR A 155 25.77 0.27 5.13
N SER A 156 25.88 1.49 5.67
CA SER A 156 24.79 2.17 6.39
C SER A 156 23.62 2.47 5.45
N LEU A 157 23.89 2.88 4.20
CA LEU A 157 22.87 3.11 3.18
C LEU A 157 22.16 1.82 2.77
N GLY A 158 22.88 0.70 2.61
CA GLY A 158 22.27 -0.60 2.34
C GLY A 158 21.30 -1.06 3.44
N ALA A 159 21.67 -0.86 4.71
CA ALA A 159 20.77 -1.15 5.83
C ALA A 159 19.52 -0.23 5.84
N CYS A 160 19.68 1.03 5.45
CA CYS A 160 18.57 1.98 5.31
C CYS A 160 17.64 1.60 4.16
N GLU A 161 18.21 1.18 3.02
CA GLU A 161 17.46 0.68 1.87
C GLU A 161 16.58 -0.50 2.27
N GLU A 162 17.15 -1.52 2.90
CA GLU A 162 16.43 -2.72 3.30
C GLU A 162 15.27 -2.38 4.25
N ARG A 163 15.49 -1.45 5.17
CA ARG A 163 14.45 -0.98 6.08
C ARG A 163 13.35 -0.21 5.35
N LEU A 164 13.71 0.72 4.46
CA LEU A 164 12.76 1.46 3.64
C LEU A 164 11.94 0.53 2.75
N ARG A 165 12.58 -0.47 2.13
CA ARG A 165 11.92 -1.47 1.29
C ARG A 165 10.89 -2.26 2.08
N ARG A 166 11.26 -2.76 3.28
CA ARG A 166 10.32 -3.45 4.17
C ARG A 166 9.14 -2.58 4.61
N VAL A 167 9.39 -1.31 4.91
CA VAL A 167 8.32 -0.36 5.27
C VAL A 167 7.40 -0.08 4.09
N ALA A 168 7.95 0.09 2.89
CA ALA A 168 7.17 0.29 1.66
C ALA A 168 6.33 -0.95 1.34
N GLN A 169 6.91 -2.14 1.42
CA GLN A 169 6.19 -3.41 1.23
C GLN A 169 5.07 -3.60 2.26
N GLY A 170 5.34 -3.31 3.55
CA GLY A 170 4.34 -3.38 4.60
C GLY A 170 3.18 -2.40 4.37
N ALA A 171 3.49 -1.16 3.98
CA ALA A 171 2.48 -0.16 3.65
C ALA A 171 1.66 -0.57 2.42
N MET A 172 2.31 -1.15 1.40
CA MET A 172 1.64 -1.65 0.21
C MET A 172 0.73 -2.84 0.53
N ALA A 173 1.19 -3.80 1.34
CA ALA A 173 0.37 -4.92 1.79
C ALA A 173 -0.84 -4.45 2.60
N ALA A 174 -0.66 -3.49 3.51
CA ALA A 174 -1.75 -2.89 4.28
C ALA A 174 -2.74 -2.15 3.37
N ALA A 175 -2.24 -1.38 2.39
CA ALA A 175 -3.08 -0.69 1.42
C ALA A 175 -3.89 -1.69 0.57
N ILE A 176 -3.26 -2.77 0.09
CA ILE A 176 -3.94 -3.83 -0.68
C ILE A 176 -4.99 -4.54 0.18
N ALA A 177 -4.67 -4.87 1.44
CA ALA A 177 -5.62 -5.52 2.34
C ALA A 177 -6.83 -4.61 2.62
N HIS A 178 -6.58 -3.33 2.84
CA HIS A 178 -7.63 -2.34 3.04
C HIS A 178 -8.47 -2.13 1.77
N GLU A 179 -7.82 -2.06 0.62
CA GLU A 179 -8.47 -1.97 -0.69
C GLU A 179 -9.37 -3.17 -0.94
N ARG A 180 -8.89 -4.41 -0.75
CA ARG A 180 -9.71 -5.61 -0.91
C ARG A 180 -10.99 -5.55 -0.07
N GLY A 181 -10.87 -5.21 1.22
CA GLY A 181 -12.05 -5.06 2.09
C GLY A 181 -13.03 -3.99 1.62
N LEU A 182 -12.54 -2.88 1.04
CA LEU A 182 -13.39 -1.80 0.53
C LEU A 182 -14.02 -2.11 -0.83
N PHE A 183 -13.38 -2.93 -1.64
CA PHE A 183 -13.87 -3.30 -2.97
C PHE A 183 -14.83 -4.49 -2.92
N GLU A 184 -14.72 -5.36 -1.92
CA GLU A 184 -15.70 -6.41 -1.64
C GLU A 184 -17.02 -5.85 -1.09
N MET A 185 -17.01 -4.62 -0.57
CA MET A 185 -18.20 -3.96 -0.04
C MET A 185 -19.07 -3.40 -1.18
N THR A 186 -20.31 -3.86 -1.25
CA THR A 186 -21.33 -3.25 -2.11
C THR A 186 -21.67 -1.85 -1.57
N MET A 187 -21.60 -0.84 -2.42
CA MET A 187 -21.86 0.55 -2.07
C MET A 187 -23.14 1.03 -2.71
N ASP A 188 -24.16 1.33 -1.91
CA ASP A 188 -25.43 1.84 -2.43
C ASP A 188 -25.42 3.38 -2.46
N VAL A 189 -25.53 3.95 -3.67
CA VAL A 189 -25.63 5.40 -3.93
C VAL A 189 -26.93 5.74 -4.66
N SER A 190 -27.96 4.90 -4.51
CA SER A 190 -29.28 5.08 -5.12
C SER A 190 -29.89 6.44 -4.76
N GLY A 191 -30.20 7.26 -5.76
CA GLY A 191 -30.82 8.58 -5.58
C GLY A 191 -29.87 9.71 -5.16
N GLU A 192 -28.58 9.44 -4.97
CA GLU A 192 -27.60 10.46 -4.57
C GLU A 192 -27.17 11.36 -5.74
N ASP A 193 -26.81 12.61 -5.44
CA ASP A 193 -26.23 13.54 -6.42
C ASP A 193 -24.69 13.54 -6.37
N LEU A 194 -24.09 12.79 -7.28
CA LEU A 194 -22.64 12.64 -7.46
C LEU A 194 -22.12 13.50 -8.63
N SER A 195 -22.90 14.45 -9.15
CA SER A 195 -22.52 15.29 -10.30
C SER A 195 -21.29 16.16 -10.06
N HIS A 196 -20.99 16.45 -8.79
CA HIS A 196 -19.84 17.23 -8.35
C HIS A 196 -18.58 16.37 -8.10
N MET A 197 -18.70 15.04 -8.18
CA MET A 197 -17.58 14.13 -7.91
C MET A 197 -16.78 13.82 -9.17
N THR A 198 -15.46 13.89 -9.03
CA THR A 198 -14.50 13.47 -10.06
C THR A 198 -13.97 12.08 -9.73
N PHE A 199 -14.11 11.16 -10.68
CA PHE A 199 -13.61 9.80 -10.55
C PHE A 199 -12.32 9.68 -11.35
N GLU A 200 -11.24 9.27 -10.68
CA GLU A 200 -9.91 9.12 -11.29
C GLU A 200 -9.80 7.85 -12.15
N GLY A 201 -10.76 6.93 -12.02
CA GLY A 201 -10.87 5.74 -12.85
C GLY A 201 -12.09 4.88 -12.54
N PRO A 202 -12.42 3.93 -13.43
CA PRO A 202 -13.60 3.10 -13.29
C PRO A 202 -13.56 2.14 -12.11
N TRP A 203 -12.36 1.74 -11.67
CA TRP A 203 -12.18 0.80 -10.54
C TRP A 203 -12.72 1.36 -9.21
N LEU A 204 -12.87 2.68 -9.07
CA LEU A 204 -13.50 3.27 -7.88
C LEU A 204 -14.99 2.99 -7.79
N LEU A 205 -15.62 2.63 -8.91
CA LEU A 205 -17.06 2.45 -9.03
C LEU A 205 -17.49 0.98 -8.93
N GLU A 206 -16.57 0.03 -8.82
CA GLU A 206 -16.95 -1.39 -8.82
C GLU A 206 -17.80 -1.74 -7.61
N ASN A 207 -18.80 -2.60 -7.80
CA ASN A 207 -19.78 -2.96 -6.78
C ASN A 207 -20.60 -1.77 -6.24
N VAL A 208 -20.64 -0.65 -6.97
CA VAL A 208 -21.55 0.46 -6.67
C VAL A 208 -22.93 0.16 -7.24
N VAL A 209 -23.96 0.22 -6.39
CA VAL A 209 -25.37 0.11 -6.74
C VAL A 209 -25.97 1.51 -6.87
N TRP A 210 -26.72 1.76 -7.93
CA TRP A 210 -27.31 3.06 -8.23
C TRP A 210 -28.67 2.92 -8.91
N THR A 211 -29.44 4.00 -8.95
CA THR A 211 -30.78 4.05 -9.57
C THR A 211 -30.88 5.13 -10.63
N ASP A 212 -31.95 5.12 -11.43
CA ASP A 212 -32.22 6.19 -12.41
C ASP A 212 -32.29 7.60 -11.78
N ALA A 213 -32.51 7.69 -10.46
CA ALA A 213 -32.50 8.95 -9.70
C ALA A 213 -31.09 9.41 -9.31
N THR A 214 -30.08 8.54 -9.33
CA THR A 214 -28.68 8.90 -9.02
C THR A 214 -28.13 9.80 -10.12
N ARG A 215 -27.61 10.98 -9.76
CA ARG A 215 -27.03 11.92 -10.72
C ARG A 215 -25.52 11.76 -10.78
N TRP A 216 -25.00 11.47 -11.96
CA TRP A 216 -23.56 11.32 -12.20
C TRP A 216 -22.97 12.57 -12.84
N SER A 217 -21.66 12.78 -12.67
CA SER A 217 -20.97 13.78 -13.49
C SER A 217 -20.97 13.31 -14.96
N PRO A 218 -20.99 14.23 -15.96
CA PRO A 218 -21.09 13.84 -17.36
C PRO A 218 -20.00 12.84 -17.78
N ARG A 219 -18.77 13.04 -17.29
CA ARG A 219 -17.63 12.15 -17.55
C ARG A 219 -17.80 10.76 -16.92
N ALA A 220 -18.48 10.66 -15.78
CA ALA A 220 -18.70 9.40 -15.10
C ALA A 220 -19.90 8.63 -15.64
N TYR A 221 -20.91 9.34 -16.15
CA TYR A 221 -22.16 8.73 -16.59
C TYR A 221 -21.94 7.64 -17.66
N ASP A 222 -21.22 7.96 -18.74
CA ASP A 222 -20.97 7.00 -19.83
C ASP A 222 -20.25 5.75 -19.32
N MET A 223 -19.27 5.94 -18.43
CA MET A 223 -18.49 4.88 -17.83
C MET A 223 -19.33 4.00 -16.88
N VAL A 224 -20.17 4.61 -16.04
CA VAL A 224 -21.09 3.91 -15.15
C VAL A 224 -22.08 3.09 -15.95
N VAL A 225 -22.73 3.69 -16.96
CA VAL A 225 -23.73 3.02 -17.78
C VAL A 225 -23.11 1.84 -18.53
N MET A 226 -21.97 2.04 -19.19
CA MET A 226 -21.28 0.99 -19.95
C MET A 226 -20.89 -0.22 -19.08
N ARG A 227 -20.58 0.00 -17.80
CA ARG A 227 -20.13 -1.04 -16.87
C ARG A 227 -21.22 -1.56 -15.94
N SER A 228 -22.43 -1.05 -16.07
CA SER A 228 -23.52 -1.44 -15.18
C SER A 228 -24.29 -2.63 -15.70
N ARG A 229 -24.59 -3.58 -14.82
CA ARG A 229 -25.65 -4.56 -15.03
C ARG A 229 -26.91 -4.13 -14.29
N ARG A 230 -28.07 -4.31 -14.92
CA ARG A 230 -29.34 -4.14 -14.23
C ARG A 230 -29.58 -5.31 -13.29
N ILE A 231 -29.79 -5.02 -12.00
CA ILE A 231 -30.08 -6.05 -10.97
C ILE A 231 -31.55 -6.08 -10.57
N ALA A 232 -32.27 -4.96 -10.71
CA ALA A 232 -33.72 -4.86 -10.56
C ALA A 232 -34.27 -3.75 -11.47
N ALA A 233 -35.59 -3.52 -11.46
CA ALA A 233 -36.16 -2.44 -12.25
C ALA A 233 -35.71 -1.06 -11.74
N GLY A 234 -35.01 -0.29 -12.58
CA GLY A 234 -34.43 1.01 -12.22
C GLY A 234 -33.27 0.94 -11.23
N VAL A 235 -32.72 -0.26 -10.97
CA VAL A 235 -31.58 -0.48 -10.07
C VAL A 235 -30.47 -1.21 -10.82
N TYR A 236 -29.27 -0.65 -10.75
CA TYR A 236 -28.11 -1.09 -11.50
C TYR A 236 -26.92 -1.27 -10.57
N GLN A 237 -26.02 -2.18 -10.93
CA GLN A 237 -24.76 -2.40 -10.23
C GLN A 237 -23.62 -2.30 -11.22
N VAL A 238 -22.65 -1.44 -10.92
CA VAL A 238 -21.41 -1.32 -11.70
C VAL A 238 -20.58 -2.57 -11.44
N LEU A 239 -20.27 -3.29 -12.51
CA LEU A 239 -19.42 -4.47 -12.48
C LEU A 239 -17.95 -4.06 -12.36
N GLY A 240 -17.22 -4.81 -11.54
CA GLY A 240 -15.77 -4.73 -11.52
C GLY A 240 -15.16 -5.26 -12.81
N GLU A 241 -14.00 -4.70 -13.17
CA GLU A 241 -13.14 -5.39 -14.12
C GLU A 241 -12.75 -6.74 -13.53
N SER A 242 -12.72 -7.75 -14.39
CA SER A 242 -12.13 -9.04 -14.06
C SER A 242 -10.72 -8.77 -13.50
N PRO A 243 -10.29 -9.46 -12.42
CA PRO A 243 -8.96 -9.27 -11.85
C PRO A 243 -7.83 -9.33 -12.89
N HIS A 244 -8.03 -10.06 -13.99
CA HIS A 244 -7.08 -10.17 -15.10
C HIS A 244 -6.89 -8.88 -15.93
N ASP A 245 -7.87 -7.97 -15.98
CA ASP A 245 -7.74 -6.72 -16.73
C ASP A 245 -7.05 -5.61 -15.92
N ARG A 246 -7.02 -5.72 -14.58
CA ARG A 246 -6.52 -4.67 -13.67
C ARG A 246 -5.01 -4.49 -13.70
N ASP A 247 -4.27 -5.54 -14.00
CA ASP A 247 -2.81 -5.50 -14.01
C ASP A 247 -2.24 -4.64 -15.17
N HIS A 248 -3.05 -4.39 -16.20
CA HIS A 248 -2.65 -3.60 -17.37
C HIS A 248 -2.86 -2.09 -17.22
N LEU A 249 -3.64 -1.63 -16.24
CA LEU A 249 -4.00 -0.21 -16.09
C LEU A 249 -3.15 0.55 -15.06
N CYS A 250 -2.27 -0.14 -14.33
CA CYS A 250 -1.43 0.48 -13.31
C CYS A 250 -0.02 0.90 -13.79
N VAL A 251 0.25 0.92 -15.10
CA VAL A 251 1.56 1.32 -15.65
C VAL A 251 1.65 2.84 -15.80
#